data_AF-A0A950XEA2-F1
#
_entry.id   AF-A0A950XEA2-F1
#
_cell.length_a   1.000
_cell.length_b   1.000
_cell.length_c   1.000
_cell.angle_alpha   90.00
_cell.angle_beta   90.00
_cell.angle_gamma   90.00
#
_symmetry.space_group_name_H-M   'P 1'
#
loop_
_entity.id
_entity.type
_entity.pdbx_description
1 polymer ?
#
loop_
_entity_poly.entity_id
_entity_poly.type
_entity_poly.pdbx_seq_one_letter_code
_entity_poly.pdbx_strand_id
1 'polypeptide(L)'
;MRFLAVFALLAAAVVTAARAGAASPPSPELPPQPAAHPAGIPADAMLVSPCVATMGEHWANLKDLPTGPIYGVWQGKPVFTEIMVPVSELQKGFSYAGIHALPGYTIDHIDFEYEPNGHPGLPVPHYDLHAYYVTPAVQASICPSGIPDPAMKPTNTSANPRR
;
A
#
# COMPACT_ATOMS: atom_id res chain seq x y z
N MET A 1 10.85 -67.77 40.17
CA MET A 1 12.26 -67.35 40.33
C MET A 1 12.61 -66.37 39.23
N ARG A 2 13.14 -65.20 39.62
CA ARG A 2 13.96 -64.25 38.81
C ARG A 2 13.17 -63.41 37.78
N PHE A 3 12.79 -62.17 38.10
CA PHE A 3 13.59 -60.92 37.98
C PHE A 3 14.30 -60.77 36.63
N LEU A 4 13.88 -59.81 35.81
CA LEU A 4 14.67 -58.60 35.52
C LEU A 4 13.77 -57.57 34.80
N ALA A 5 13.51 -56.46 35.49
CA ALA A 5 13.01 -55.24 34.89
C ALA A 5 14.18 -54.52 34.19
N VAL A 6 14.01 -54.15 32.93
CA VAL A 6 14.94 -53.26 32.23
C VAL A 6 14.23 -51.93 32.06
N PHE A 7 14.54 -50.99 32.95
CA PHE A 7 14.23 -49.58 32.79
C PHE A 7 15.18 -48.99 31.75
N ALA A 8 14.69 -48.70 30.56
CA ALA A 8 15.40 -47.86 29.60
C ALA A 8 15.09 -46.38 29.93
N LEU A 9 16.09 -45.66 30.46
CA LEU A 9 16.04 -44.20 30.60
C LEU A 9 16.01 -43.58 29.20
N LEU A 10 14.88 -43.00 28.81
CA LEU A 10 14.79 -42.05 27.71
C LEU A 10 15.23 -40.68 28.21
N ALA A 11 16.42 -40.25 27.81
CA ALA A 11 16.91 -38.89 28.04
C ALA A 11 16.11 -37.92 27.14
N ALA A 12 15.27 -37.08 27.76
CA ALA A 12 14.58 -36.00 27.08
C ALA A 12 15.61 -34.88 26.76
N ALA A 13 16.04 -34.78 25.51
CA ALA A 13 16.81 -33.64 25.03
C ALA A 13 15.88 -32.42 24.95
N VAL A 14 16.00 -31.52 25.92
CA VAL A 14 15.34 -30.21 25.89
C VAL A 14 16.07 -29.34 24.86
N VAL A 15 15.51 -29.26 23.66
CA VAL A 15 15.99 -28.31 22.63
C VAL A 15 15.44 -26.93 22.98
N THR A 16 16.24 -26.10 23.63
CA THR A 16 15.95 -24.67 23.79
C THR A 16 16.16 -23.98 22.44
N ALA A 17 15.10 -23.84 21.66
CA ALA A 17 15.11 -22.99 20.48
C ALA A 17 15.23 -21.52 20.93
N ALA A 18 16.42 -20.94 20.76
CA ALA A 18 16.63 -19.51 20.91
C ALA A 18 15.76 -18.78 19.87
N ARG A 19 14.71 -18.10 20.34
CA ARG A 19 13.87 -17.24 19.51
C ARG A 19 14.72 -16.01 19.18
N ALA A 20 15.36 -16.01 18.01
CA ALA A 20 15.92 -14.79 17.45
C ALA A 20 14.77 -13.81 17.27
N GLY A 21 14.76 -12.74 18.07
CA GLY A 21 13.83 -11.63 17.86
C GLY A 21 14.12 -11.06 16.48
N ALA A 22 13.19 -11.26 15.54
CA ALA A 22 13.22 -10.52 14.28
C ALA A 22 13.13 -9.04 14.64
N ALA A 23 14.23 -8.31 14.48
CA ALA A 23 14.18 -6.87 14.51
C ALA A 23 13.20 -6.42 13.43
N SER A 24 12.16 -5.68 13.81
CA SER A 24 11.31 -5.02 12.83
C SER A 24 12.21 -4.18 11.93
N PRO A 25 12.06 -4.24 10.59
CA PRO A 25 12.80 -3.33 9.72
C PRO A 25 12.51 -1.89 10.16
N PRO A 26 13.50 -0.98 10.07
CA PRO A 26 13.27 0.42 10.38
C PRO A 26 12.09 0.90 9.54
N SER A 27 11.10 1.53 10.18
CA SER A 27 10.03 2.22 9.47
C SER A 27 10.69 3.18 8.49
N PRO A 28 10.32 3.18 7.20
CA PRO A 28 10.91 4.11 6.24
C PRO A 28 10.75 5.53 6.78
N GLU A 29 11.86 6.25 6.84
CA GLU A 29 11.85 7.65 7.27
C GLU A 29 10.97 8.44 6.30
N LEU A 30 10.10 9.28 6.85
CA LEU A 30 9.19 10.09 6.03
C LEU A 30 10.00 11.06 5.16
N PRO A 31 9.56 11.34 3.93
CA PRO A 31 10.13 12.42 3.14
C PRO A 31 10.08 13.76 3.90
N PRO A 32 10.98 14.70 3.56
CA PRO A 32 10.88 16.08 4.06
C PRO A 32 9.50 16.66 3.75
N GLN A 33 8.80 17.13 4.78
CA GLN A 33 7.47 17.70 4.60
C GLN A 33 7.57 19.08 3.93
N PRO A 34 6.70 19.39 2.95
CA PRO A 34 6.70 20.71 2.31
C PRO A 34 6.23 21.79 3.29
N ALA A 35 6.63 23.03 3.06
CA ALA A 35 6.25 24.16 3.91
C ALA A 35 4.74 24.46 3.88
N ALA A 36 4.06 24.09 2.79
CA ALA A 36 2.62 24.25 2.63
C ALA A 36 1.95 22.89 2.50
N HIS A 37 0.91 22.67 3.29
CA HIS A 37 0.05 21.51 3.15
C HIS A 37 -0.87 21.66 1.93
N PRO A 38 -1.04 20.64 1.08
CA PRO A 38 -1.93 20.73 -0.08
C PRO A 38 -3.37 21.03 0.33
N ALA A 39 -4.03 21.90 -0.44
CA ALA A 39 -5.43 22.23 -0.20
C ALA A 39 -6.33 21.03 -0.51
N GLY A 40 -7.34 20.78 0.34
CA GLY A 40 -8.29 19.69 0.16
C GLY A 40 -7.84 18.33 0.70
N ILE A 41 -6.57 18.19 1.08
CA ILE A 41 -6.07 17.00 1.79
C ILE A 41 -6.38 17.12 3.30
N PRO A 42 -6.76 16.04 3.99
CA PRO A 42 -6.98 16.06 5.44
C PRO A 42 -5.78 16.61 6.21
N ALA A 43 -6.03 17.47 7.20
CA ALA A 43 -4.98 18.19 7.92
C ALA A 43 -4.05 17.31 8.76
N ASP A 44 -4.46 16.06 9.02
CA ASP A 44 -3.68 15.05 9.74
C ASP A 44 -2.93 14.09 8.80
N ALA A 45 -2.99 14.31 7.48
CA ALA A 45 -2.20 13.58 6.51
C ALA A 45 -0.78 14.15 6.43
N MET A 46 0.19 13.27 6.20
CA MET A 46 1.60 13.62 6.01
C MET A 46 2.07 13.10 4.66
N LEU A 47 3.07 13.75 4.06
CA LEU A 47 3.75 13.23 2.88
C LEU A 47 4.48 11.94 3.25
N VAL A 48 4.11 10.82 2.63
CA VAL A 48 4.66 9.48 2.89
C VAL A 48 5.47 8.93 1.73
N SER A 49 5.27 9.45 0.52
CA SER A 49 6.09 9.16 -0.66
C SER A 49 6.24 10.41 -1.52
N PRO A 50 7.43 10.69 -2.09
CA PRO A 50 7.61 11.77 -3.06
C PRO A 50 6.81 11.50 -4.37
N CYS A 51 6.95 12.38 -5.35
CA CYS A 51 6.31 12.23 -6.67
C CYS A 51 6.65 10.87 -7.31
N VAL A 52 5.66 9.99 -7.45
CA VAL A 52 5.70 8.77 -8.25
C VAL A 52 5.12 9.07 -9.63
N ALA A 53 5.80 8.62 -10.69
CA ALA A 53 5.31 8.77 -12.06
C ALA A 53 3.86 8.27 -12.15
N THR A 54 3.03 8.99 -12.92
CA THR A 54 1.59 8.74 -13.13
C THR A 54 0.66 8.81 -11.91
N MET A 55 1.19 8.95 -10.69
CA MET A 55 0.39 8.95 -9.45
C MET A 55 0.43 10.30 -8.73
N GLY A 56 1.62 10.84 -8.47
CA GLY A 56 1.77 12.01 -7.62
C GLY A 56 2.59 11.73 -6.37
N GLU A 57 2.64 12.74 -5.50
CA GLU A 57 3.01 12.57 -4.11
C GLU A 57 1.92 11.77 -3.37
N HIS A 58 2.31 10.96 -2.40
CA HIS A 58 1.34 10.23 -1.57
C HIS A 58 1.27 10.85 -0.19
N TRP A 59 0.05 11.12 0.24
CA TRP A 59 -0.26 11.72 1.53
C TRP A 59 -1.16 10.80 2.33
N ALA A 60 -0.86 10.53 3.59
CA ALA A 60 -1.69 9.65 4.41
C ALA A 60 -1.60 10.02 5.89
N ASN A 61 -2.66 9.71 6.65
CA ASN A 61 -2.52 9.63 8.09
C ASN A 61 -1.77 8.33 8.44
N LEU A 62 -0.67 8.45 9.19
CA LEU A 62 0.19 7.31 9.54
C LEU A 62 -0.55 6.21 10.31
N LYS A 63 -1.64 6.55 11.02
CA LYS A 63 -2.45 5.58 11.78
C LYS A 63 -3.27 4.65 10.86
N ASP A 64 -3.53 5.08 9.63
CA ASP A 64 -4.37 4.38 8.67
C ASP A 64 -3.53 3.53 7.71
N LEU A 65 -2.20 3.66 7.76
CA LEU A 65 -1.27 2.85 6.97
C LEU A 65 -1.12 1.42 7.53
N PRO A 66 -0.89 0.42 6.66
CA PRO A 66 -0.69 0.55 5.21
C PRO A 66 -1.98 0.57 4.39
N THR A 67 -3.15 0.34 4.98
CA THR A 67 -4.38 0.14 4.19
C THR A 67 -4.92 1.42 3.55
N GLY A 68 -4.75 2.58 4.19
CA GLY A 68 -5.27 3.86 3.71
C GLY A 68 -6.58 4.28 4.39
N PRO A 69 -7.17 5.41 3.96
CA PRO A 69 -6.96 6.04 2.65
C PRO A 69 -5.61 6.73 2.48
N ILE A 70 -5.04 6.60 1.28
CA ILE A 70 -3.87 7.34 0.81
C ILE A 70 -4.36 8.32 -0.26
N TYR A 71 -3.81 9.53 -0.28
CA TYR A 71 -4.24 10.59 -1.18
C TYR A 71 -3.09 10.97 -2.13
N GLY A 72 -3.36 10.84 -3.42
CA GLY A 72 -2.46 11.33 -4.46
C GLY A 72 -2.56 12.84 -4.60
N VAL A 73 -1.41 13.52 -4.66
CA VAL A 73 -1.33 14.97 -4.91
C VAL A 73 -0.38 15.25 -6.07
N TRP A 74 -0.83 16.08 -7.00
CA TRP A 74 0.03 16.63 -8.05
C TRP A 74 -0.22 18.12 -8.22
N GLN A 75 0.86 18.91 -8.28
CA GLN A 75 0.80 20.38 -8.37
C GLN A 75 -0.09 21.01 -7.29
N GLY A 76 -0.05 20.46 -6.07
CA GLY A 76 -0.81 20.93 -4.92
C GLY A 76 -2.31 20.59 -4.96
N LYS A 77 -2.76 19.73 -5.88
CA LYS A 77 -4.16 19.31 -6.02
C LYS A 77 -4.32 17.80 -5.80
N PRO A 78 -5.35 17.36 -5.06
CA PRO A 78 -5.77 15.98 -5.04
C PRO A 78 -6.01 15.41 -6.45
N VAL A 79 -5.50 14.20 -6.70
CA VAL A 79 -5.67 13.49 -7.98
C VAL A 79 -6.26 12.09 -7.82
N PHE A 80 -6.15 11.45 -6.66
CA PHE A 80 -6.85 10.20 -6.34
C PHE A 80 -7.00 9.98 -4.82
N THR A 81 -7.86 9.02 -4.45
CA THR A 81 -7.77 8.31 -3.17
C THR A 81 -7.49 6.83 -3.44
N GLU A 82 -6.66 6.23 -2.60
CA GLU A 82 -6.18 4.86 -2.73
C GLU A 82 -6.43 4.09 -1.44
N ILE A 83 -6.67 2.78 -1.59
CA ILE A 83 -6.46 1.81 -0.52
C ILE A 83 -5.57 0.67 -1.02
N MET A 84 -4.74 0.15 -0.12
CA MET A 84 -3.92 -1.03 -0.38
C MET A 84 -4.44 -2.20 0.45
N VAL A 85 -4.80 -3.30 -0.20
CA VAL A 85 -5.41 -4.46 0.47
C VAL A 85 -4.56 -5.71 0.25
N PRO A 86 -3.88 -6.23 1.29
CA PRO A 86 -3.16 -7.50 1.20
C PRO A 86 -4.08 -8.64 0.74
N VAL A 87 -3.57 -9.51 -0.14
CA VAL A 87 -4.31 -10.70 -0.59
C VAL A 87 -4.74 -11.58 0.59
N SER A 88 -3.92 -11.64 1.64
CA SER A 88 -4.21 -12.37 2.87
C SER A 88 -5.44 -11.84 3.63
N GLU A 89 -5.75 -10.55 3.53
CA GLU A 89 -6.94 -9.95 4.14
C GLU A 89 -8.18 -10.17 3.27
N LEU A 90 -8.06 -10.04 1.94
CA LEU A 90 -9.13 -10.38 1.00
C LEU A 90 -9.60 -11.83 1.19
N GLN A 91 -8.68 -12.77 1.37
CA GLN A 91 -8.99 -14.19 1.61
C GLN A 91 -9.75 -14.43 2.93
N LYS A 92 -9.69 -13.49 3.88
CA LYS A 92 -10.42 -13.54 5.16
C LYS A 92 -11.79 -12.87 5.10
N GLY A 93 -12.22 -12.41 3.92
CA GLY A 93 -13.49 -11.71 3.73
C GLY A 93 -13.43 -10.22 4.10
N PHE A 94 -12.26 -9.59 3.92
CA PHE A 94 -12.11 -8.14 4.09
C PHE A 94 -13.19 -7.37 3.33
N SER A 95 -13.73 -6.34 3.98
CA SER A 95 -14.73 -5.43 3.42
C SER A 95 -14.29 -4.01 3.70
N TYR A 96 -14.45 -3.14 2.70
CA TYR A 96 -14.13 -1.73 2.82
C TYR A 96 -15.27 -0.89 2.22
N ALA A 97 -15.71 0.12 2.96
CA ALA A 97 -16.84 0.97 2.59
C ALA A 97 -16.52 2.47 2.78
N GLY A 98 -15.25 2.86 2.60
CA GLY A 98 -14.77 4.22 2.90
C GLY A 98 -14.11 4.96 1.75
N ILE A 99 -14.10 4.41 0.52
CA ILE A 99 -13.47 5.10 -0.60
C ILE A 99 -14.45 6.09 -1.23
N HIS A 100 -14.14 7.37 -1.06
CA HIS A 100 -14.96 8.48 -1.53
C HIS A 100 -14.08 9.54 -2.20
N ALA A 101 -14.67 10.32 -3.09
CA ALA A 101 -14.01 11.54 -3.54
C ALA A 101 -13.87 12.53 -2.38
N LEU A 102 -12.73 13.20 -2.32
CA LEU A 102 -12.55 14.34 -1.42
C LEU A 102 -13.57 15.45 -1.74
N PRO A 103 -13.96 16.29 -0.77
CA PRO A 103 -14.93 17.36 -0.99
C PRO A 103 -14.56 18.25 -2.19
N GLY A 104 -15.50 18.41 -3.13
CA GLY A 104 -15.29 19.19 -4.36
C GLY A 104 -14.68 18.40 -5.53
N TYR A 105 -14.42 17.11 -5.35
CA TYR A 105 -13.94 16.21 -6.40
C TYR A 105 -15.01 15.17 -6.77
N THR A 106 -14.84 14.57 -7.95
CA THR A 106 -15.64 13.44 -8.43
C THR A 106 -14.70 12.34 -8.89
N ILE A 107 -15.07 11.08 -8.66
CA ILE A 107 -14.32 9.95 -9.21
C ILE A 107 -14.57 9.90 -10.72
N ASP A 108 -13.49 9.94 -11.50
CA ASP A 108 -13.49 9.78 -12.95
C ASP A 108 -13.45 8.29 -13.33
N HIS A 109 -12.48 7.56 -12.79
CA HIS A 109 -12.33 6.12 -12.98
C HIS A 109 -11.68 5.46 -11.75
N ILE A 110 -11.69 4.13 -11.76
CA ILE A 110 -11.05 3.30 -10.73
C ILE A 110 -10.09 2.34 -11.43
N ASP A 111 -8.84 2.33 -10.97
CA ASP A 111 -7.88 1.28 -11.27
C ASP A 111 -7.82 0.30 -10.10
N PHE A 112 -7.78 -1.00 -10.40
CA PHE A 112 -7.67 -2.07 -9.41
C PHE A 112 -6.59 -3.04 -9.84
N GLU A 113 -5.43 -2.94 -9.20
CA GLU A 113 -4.17 -3.45 -9.71
C GLU A 113 -3.60 -4.48 -8.76
N TYR A 114 -3.19 -5.63 -9.30
CA TYR A 114 -2.56 -6.67 -8.50
C TYR A 114 -1.06 -6.49 -8.48
N GLU A 115 -0.49 -6.36 -7.29
CA GLU A 115 0.94 -6.23 -7.04
C GLU A 115 1.49 -7.52 -6.45
N PRO A 116 1.90 -8.50 -7.30
CA PRO A 116 2.26 -9.84 -6.85
C PRO A 116 3.49 -9.89 -5.95
N ASN A 117 4.36 -8.88 -6.04
CA ASN A 117 5.57 -8.78 -5.23
C ASN A 117 5.51 -7.60 -4.24
N GLY A 118 4.40 -6.86 -4.23
CA GLY A 118 4.28 -5.57 -3.55
C GLY A 118 5.25 -4.51 -4.07
N HIS A 119 5.30 -3.38 -3.36
CA HIS A 119 6.18 -2.25 -3.64
C HIS A 119 6.60 -1.57 -2.33
N PRO A 120 7.54 -0.60 -2.35
CA PRO A 120 7.84 0.22 -1.17
C PRO A 120 6.54 0.82 -0.61
N GLY A 121 6.31 0.66 0.69
CA GLY A 121 5.04 1.01 1.35
C GLY A 121 4.23 -0.22 1.78
N LEU A 122 4.18 -1.27 0.93
CA LEU A 122 3.54 -2.55 1.26
C LEU A 122 4.23 -3.73 0.55
N PRO A 123 5.30 -4.32 1.13
CA PRO A 123 6.15 -5.31 0.48
C PRO A 123 5.59 -6.75 0.58
N VAL A 124 4.29 -6.91 0.31
CA VAL A 124 3.60 -8.21 0.28
C VAL A 124 2.65 -8.24 -0.90
N PRO A 125 2.17 -9.41 -1.38
CA PRO A 125 1.14 -9.43 -2.43
C PRO A 125 -0.13 -8.71 -1.97
N HIS A 126 -0.55 -7.71 -2.73
CA HIS A 126 -1.72 -6.89 -2.42
C HIS A 126 -2.39 -6.40 -3.69
N TYR A 127 -3.56 -5.81 -3.54
CA TYR A 127 -4.18 -5.01 -4.57
C TYR A 127 -4.17 -3.53 -4.18
N ASP A 128 -3.85 -2.68 -5.13
CA ASP A 128 -4.06 -1.25 -5.04
C ASP A 128 -5.38 -0.90 -5.72
N LEU A 129 -6.20 -0.13 -5.03
CA LEU A 129 -7.43 0.39 -5.58
C LEU A 129 -7.35 1.90 -5.59
N HIS A 130 -7.13 2.46 -6.77
CA HIS A 130 -7.02 3.90 -7.01
C HIS A 130 -8.35 4.44 -7.54
N ALA A 131 -8.99 5.34 -6.80
CA ALA A 131 -10.11 6.13 -7.26
C ALA A 131 -9.62 7.50 -7.73
N TYR A 132 -9.34 7.63 -9.03
CA TYR A 132 -8.82 8.86 -9.63
C TYR A 132 -9.90 9.91 -9.82
N TYR A 133 -9.52 11.17 -9.62
CA TYR A 133 -10.36 12.35 -9.85
C TYR A 133 -10.08 13.05 -11.17
N VAL A 134 -9.13 12.52 -11.94
CA VAL A 134 -8.64 13.06 -13.20
C VAL A 134 -8.79 12.01 -14.29
N THR A 135 -8.91 12.45 -15.53
CA THR A 135 -8.96 11.54 -16.68
C THR A 135 -7.66 10.71 -16.80
N PRO A 136 -7.68 9.52 -17.41
CA PRO A 136 -6.48 8.74 -17.69
C PRO A 136 -5.39 9.51 -18.47
N ALA A 137 -5.80 10.42 -19.36
CA ALA A 137 -4.84 11.26 -20.11
C ALA A 137 -4.08 12.23 -19.20
N VAL A 138 -4.73 12.75 -18.16
CA VAL A 138 -4.08 13.61 -17.14
C VAL A 138 -3.19 12.76 -16.24
N GLN A 139 -3.69 11.62 -15.75
CA GLN A 139 -2.93 10.65 -14.95
C GLN A 139 -1.59 10.31 -15.63
N ALA A 140 -1.61 9.95 -16.91
CA ALA A 140 -0.40 9.62 -17.69
C ALA A 140 0.65 10.75 -17.77
N SER A 141 0.26 11.99 -17.45
CA SER A 141 1.17 13.16 -17.44
C SER A 141 1.69 13.53 -16.05
N ILE A 142 1.20 12.89 -14.99
CA ILE A 142 1.58 13.19 -13.62
C ILE A 142 3.04 12.77 -13.36
N CYS A 143 3.80 13.65 -12.69
CA CYS A 143 5.20 13.43 -12.30
C CYS A 143 6.08 12.81 -13.41
N PRO A 144 6.29 13.46 -14.57
CA PRO A 144 7.02 12.86 -15.69
C PRO A 144 8.50 12.56 -15.40
N SER A 145 9.04 13.09 -14.29
CA SER A 145 10.38 12.81 -13.77
C SER A 145 10.34 12.23 -12.34
N GLY A 146 9.18 11.70 -11.94
CA GLY A 146 8.99 11.06 -10.64
C GLY A 146 9.71 9.71 -10.55
N ILE A 147 9.67 9.12 -9.36
CA ILE A 147 10.13 7.74 -9.16
C ILE A 147 9.33 6.85 -10.11
N PRO A 148 9.97 5.96 -10.88
CA PRO A 148 9.25 5.02 -11.73
C PRO A 148 8.29 4.20 -10.88
N ASP A 149 7.03 4.16 -11.30
CA ASP A 149 6.06 3.25 -10.72
C ASP A 149 6.39 1.81 -11.17
N PRO A 150 6.80 0.91 -10.27
CA PRO A 150 7.05 -0.48 -10.65
C PRO A 150 5.77 -1.22 -11.07
N ALA A 151 4.59 -0.70 -10.70
CA ALA A 151 3.28 -1.21 -11.04
C ALA A 151 2.78 -0.77 -12.43
N MET A 152 3.48 0.17 -13.12
CA MET A 152 3.22 0.60 -14.50
C MET A 152 3.38 -0.56 -15.49
N LYS A 153 2.43 -1.49 -15.42
CA LYS A 153 2.04 -2.36 -16.49
C LYS A 153 1.32 -1.44 -17.50
N PRO A 154 1.33 -1.77 -18.80
CA PRO A 154 0.37 -1.15 -19.69
C PRO A 154 -1.02 -1.43 -19.11
N THR A 155 -1.59 -0.45 -18.38
CA THR A 155 -3.02 -0.41 -18.06
C THR A 155 -3.71 -0.74 -19.37
N ASN A 156 -4.73 -1.58 -19.38
CA ASN A 156 -5.45 -1.98 -20.59
C ASN A 156 -6.03 -0.74 -21.30
N THR A 157 -5.19 0.02 -22.01
CA THR A 157 -5.52 1.01 -23.00
C THR A 157 -5.94 0.27 -24.25
N SER A 158 -6.98 -0.56 -24.11
CA SER A 158 -8.04 -0.48 -25.10
C SER A 158 -8.79 0.81 -24.78
N ALA A 159 -8.20 1.93 -25.19
CA ALA A 159 -9.00 3.08 -25.58
C ALA A 159 -10.05 2.50 -26.54
N ASN A 160 -11.29 2.38 -26.08
CA ASN A 160 -12.40 2.16 -26.99
C ASN A 160 -12.76 3.56 -27.51
N PRO A 161 -12.43 3.92 -28.76
CA PRO A 161 -12.69 5.26 -29.29
C PRO A 161 -14.18 5.49 -29.61
N ARG A 162 -15.11 4.77 -28.96
CA ARG A 162 -16.55 4.85 -29.18
C ARG A 162 -17.32 4.81 -27.87
N ARG A 163 -17.39 5.96 -27.19
CA ARG A 163 -18.56 6.39 -26.40
C ARG A 163 -18.70 7.89 -26.53
#